data_AF-A0A7W1U016-F1
#
_entry.id   AF-A0A7W1U016-F1
#
_cell.length_a   1.000
_cell.length_b   1.000
_cell.length_c   1.000
_cell.angle_alpha   90.00
_cell.angle_beta   90.00
_cell.angle_gamma   90.00
#
_symmetry.space_group_name_H-M   'P 1'
#
loop_
_entity.id
_entity.type
_entity.pdbx_description
1 polymer ?
#
loop_
_entity_poly.entity_id
_entity_poly.type
_entity_poly.pdbx_seq_one_letter_code
_entity_poly.pdbx_strand_id
1 'polypeptide(L)'
;MLKYLLLSLTLFFTCTVHATDTRSIFVTEDLQPQPLLIELLQLDNLYNPNDTFQDIVQKTQKCWLSVQQGLNQRERTDLVDNQQRQLMQERVLEIAAEIGLLNAIPPQLTHYESGICLGAFLSDVRARLTLLVDAWKQGIRFDSLYFLTGERYLRKGPGQQDDFEALCNPALSPLPFKATWIRPDPNSVAYETEYDMMRLVWEQVEIPTDMAKTLKDRVFFVNAPKGNFPRPSTADTYVQWLLDYQCTPGTVVAASTPLVWSQQQLVGERVLGPQFHLETIASAPTDAEFNTYFKNSTSIVLDTVAKCLFEISLIKN
;
A
#
# COMPACT_ATOMS: atom_id res chain seq x y z
N MET A 1 10.55 -60.72 30.10
CA MET A 1 9.78 -59.48 30.31
C MET A 1 10.65 -58.29 29.90
N LEU A 2 10.62 -57.89 28.63
CA LEU A 2 11.37 -56.73 28.13
C LEU A 2 10.34 -55.75 27.56
N LYS A 3 9.99 -54.71 28.35
CA LYS A 3 9.09 -53.63 27.92
C LYS A 3 9.92 -52.60 27.17
N TYR A 4 9.71 -52.48 25.87
CA TYR A 4 10.30 -51.42 25.06
C TYR A 4 9.53 -50.11 25.23
N LEU A 5 10.29 -49.09 25.59
CA LEU A 5 9.99 -47.67 25.68
C LEU A 5 9.89 -47.11 24.25
N LEU A 6 8.73 -46.60 23.84
CA LEU A 6 8.59 -45.84 22.58
C LEU A 6 8.38 -44.37 22.95
N LEU A 7 9.49 -43.63 22.95
CA LEU A 7 9.53 -42.19 23.11
C LEU A 7 9.21 -41.57 21.74
N SER A 8 8.00 -41.05 21.54
CA SER A 8 7.66 -40.31 20.32
C SER A 8 8.29 -38.92 20.41
N LEU A 9 9.43 -38.74 19.76
CA LEU A 9 10.08 -37.44 19.58
C LEU A 9 9.30 -36.65 18.52
N THR A 10 8.32 -35.85 18.94
CA THR A 10 7.61 -34.93 18.04
C THR A 10 8.52 -33.73 17.80
N LEU A 11 9.29 -33.76 16.71
CA LEU A 11 10.00 -32.58 16.20
C LEU A 11 8.97 -31.57 15.69
N PHE A 12 8.66 -30.56 16.52
CA PHE A 12 8.02 -29.35 16.04
C PHE A 12 9.05 -28.59 15.20
N PHE A 13 9.04 -28.81 13.89
CA PHE A 13 9.62 -27.86 12.94
C PHE A 13 8.74 -26.62 12.97
N THR A 14 9.12 -25.63 13.78
CA THR A 14 8.62 -24.28 13.60
C THR A 14 9.25 -23.75 12.32
N CYS A 15 8.55 -23.88 11.19
CA CYS A 15 8.83 -23.08 10.01
C CYS A 15 8.59 -21.62 10.41
N THR A 16 9.65 -20.92 10.81
CA THR A 16 9.66 -19.46 10.87
C THR A 16 9.58 -18.98 9.44
N VAL A 17 8.35 -18.73 8.97
CA VAL A 17 8.10 -17.98 7.74
C VAL A 17 8.71 -16.60 7.98
N HIS A 18 9.89 -16.36 7.41
CA HIS A 18 10.49 -15.04 7.46
C HIS A 18 9.68 -14.19 6.50
N ALA A 19 8.94 -13.21 7.03
CA ALA A 19 8.39 -12.14 6.22
C ALA A 19 9.55 -11.57 5.38
N THR A 20 9.33 -11.38 4.08
CA THR A 20 10.33 -10.79 3.20
C THR A 20 10.72 -9.43 3.76
N ASP A 21 11.97 -9.28 4.19
CA ASP A 21 12.48 -8.00 4.67
C ASP A 21 12.44 -7.01 3.49
N THR A 22 11.49 -6.08 3.52
CA THR A 22 11.28 -5.13 2.41
C THR A 22 12.52 -4.24 2.22
N ARG A 23 13.36 -4.08 3.25
CA ARG A 23 14.63 -3.35 3.16
C ARG A 23 15.64 -4.09 2.29
N SER A 24 15.64 -5.44 2.34
CA SER A 24 16.58 -6.28 1.60
C SER A 24 16.43 -6.17 0.08
N ILE A 25 15.29 -5.64 -0.38
CA ILE A 25 15.05 -5.30 -1.79
C ILE A 25 16.04 -4.25 -2.29
N PHE A 26 16.38 -3.28 -1.43
CA PHE A 26 17.13 -2.09 -1.82
C PHE A 26 18.55 -2.08 -1.29
N VAL A 27 18.76 -2.57 -0.07
CA VAL A 27 20.05 -2.54 0.61
C VAL A 27 20.36 -3.87 1.30
N THR A 28 21.62 -4.10 1.62
CA THR A 28 22.08 -5.17 2.51
C THR A 28 21.86 -4.78 3.99
N GLU A 29 22.10 -5.71 4.92
CA GLU A 29 22.03 -5.46 6.37
C GLU A 29 22.98 -4.33 6.82
N ASP A 30 24.14 -4.19 6.18
CA ASP A 30 25.12 -3.11 6.40
C ASP A 30 24.85 -1.84 5.56
N LEU A 31 23.61 -1.70 5.07
CA LEU A 31 23.10 -0.56 4.30
C LEU A 31 23.87 -0.28 2.99
N GLN A 32 24.53 -1.29 2.43
CA GLN A 32 25.12 -1.18 1.08
C GLN A 32 24.02 -1.34 0.03
N PRO A 33 24.00 -0.52 -1.03
CA PRO A 33 22.99 -0.65 -2.07
C PRO A 33 23.11 -2.00 -2.81
N GLN A 34 21.98 -2.66 -3.04
CA GLN A 34 21.92 -3.89 -3.84
C GLN A 34 22.33 -3.62 -5.30
N PRO A 35 22.83 -4.62 -6.05
CA PRO A 35 23.28 -4.44 -7.44
C PRO A 35 22.25 -3.76 -8.35
N LEU A 36 20.97 -4.12 -8.24
CA LEU A 36 19.90 -3.52 -9.05
C LEU A 36 19.58 -2.08 -8.65
N LEU A 37 19.76 -1.71 -7.37
CA LEU A 37 19.68 -0.31 -6.95
C LEU A 37 20.87 0.49 -7.49
N ILE A 38 22.08 -0.07 -7.47
CA ILE A 38 23.27 0.56 -8.06
C ILE A 38 23.02 0.84 -9.55
N GLU A 39 22.52 -0.15 -10.28
CA GLU A 39 22.20 0.00 -11.70
C GLU A 39 21.16 1.12 -11.93
N LEU A 40 20.08 1.14 -11.13
CA LEU A 40 19.07 2.18 -11.20
C LEU A 40 19.64 3.58 -10.95
N LEU A 41 20.53 3.72 -9.97
CA LEU A 41 21.22 4.98 -9.67
C LEU A 41 22.16 5.41 -10.82
N GLN A 42 22.79 4.45 -11.51
CA GLN A 42 23.66 4.73 -12.66
C GLN A 42 22.90 5.27 -13.87
N LEU A 43 21.67 4.80 -14.12
CA LEU A 43 20.82 5.30 -15.22
C LEU A 43 20.60 6.83 -15.16
N ASP A 44 20.67 7.42 -13.97
CA ASP A 44 20.47 8.85 -13.74
C ASP A 44 21.73 9.57 -13.22
N ASN A 45 22.91 8.93 -13.35
CA ASN A 45 24.21 9.45 -12.89
C ASN A 45 24.25 9.84 -11.40
N LEU A 46 23.56 9.10 -10.53
CA LEU A 46 23.50 9.37 -9.09
C LEU A 46 24.46 8.51 -8.25
N TYR A 47 25.01 7.43 -8.82
CA TYR A 47 25.87 6.50 -8.10
C TYR A 47 27.33 6.96 -8.00
N ASN A 48 27.90 6.95 -6.79
CA ASN A 48 29.33 6.97 -6.54
C ASN A 48 29.69 5.86 -5.55
N PRO A 49 30.69 5.00 -5.81
CA PRO A 49 31.10 3.93 -4.90
C PRO A 49 31.50 4.38 -3.49
N ASN A 50 31.81 5.67 -3.31
CA ASN A 50 32.17 6.23 -2.01
C ASN A 50 30.98 6.90 -1.29
N ASP A 51 29.78 6.87 -1.87
CA ASP A 51 28.59 7.41 -1.23
C ASP A 51 28.22 6.55 -0.01
N THR A 52 27.87 7.22 1.08
CA THR A 52 27.14 6.57 2.17
C THR A 52 25.69 6.33 1.77
N PHE A 53 24.98 5.47 2.50
CA PHE A 53 23.53 5.31 2.30
C PHE A 53 22.78 6.65 2.42
N GLN A 54 23.20 7.52 3.34
CA GLN A 54 22.58 8.83 3.52
C GLN A 54 22.80 9.74 2.30
N ASP A 55 23.96 9.65 1.64
CA ASP A 55 24.23 10.40 0.41
C ASP A 55 23.31 9.92 -0.73
N ILE A 56 23.10 8.59 -0.84
CA ILE A 56 22.17 8.00 -1.81
C ILE A 56 20.74 8.50 -1.55
N VAL A 57 20.29 8.49 -0.30
CA VAL A 57 18.97 9.01 0.09
C VAL A 57 18.87 10.49 -0.30
N GLN A 58 19.83 11.33 0.05
CA GLN A 58 19.78 12.76 -0.29
C GLN A 58 19.73 13.01 -1.81
N LYS A 59 20.52 12.28 -2.60
CA LYS A 59 20.53 12.39 -4.06
C LYS A 59 19.21 11.97 -4.67
N THR A 60 18.67 10.83 -4.27
CA THR A 60 17.38 10.32 -4.79
C THR A 60 16.22 11.20 -4.37
N GLN A 61 16.17 11.66 -3.12
CA GLN A 61 15.16 12.62 -2.65
C GLN A 61 15.20 13.93 -3.45
N LYS A 62 16.39 14.39 -3.86
CA LYS A 62 16.53 15.61 -4.67
C LYS A 62 16.17 15.40 -6.15
N CYS A 63 16.54 14.26 -6.74
CA CYS A 63 16.48 14.04 -8.18
C CYS A 63 15.25 13.27 -8.66
N TRP A 64 14.67 12.42 -7.81
CA TRP A 64 13.55 11.54 -8.17
C TRP A 64 12.21 12.00 -7.60
N LEU A 65 12.19 12.63 -6.42
CA LEU A 65 10.96 13.25 -5.93
C LEU A 65 10.66 14.54 -6.69
N SER A 66 9.59 14.50 -7.45
CA SER A 66 9.19 15.59 -8.36
C SER A 66 7.85 16.22 -7.99
N VAL A 67 7.08 15.62 -7.09
CA VAL A 67 5.80 16.15 -6.58
C VAL A 67 5.71 15.98 -5.07
N GLN A 68 5.46 17.10 -4.38
CA GLN A 68 4.89 17.07 -3.04
C GLN A 68 3.37 16.92 -3.19
N GLN A 69 2.83 15.76 -2.81
CA GLN A 69 1.42 15.45 -3.03
C GLN A 69 0.48 16.46 -2.35
N GLY A 70 -0.53 16.91 -3.09
CA GLY A 70 -1.50 17.92 -2.66
C GLY A 70 -0.99 19.37 -2.73
N LEU A 71 0.32 19.61 -2.86
CA LEU A 71 0.84 20.95 -3.09
C LEU A 71 0.46 21.39 -4.51
N ASN A 72 -0.14 22.57 -4.63
CA ASN A 72 -0.66 23.09 -5.91
C ASN A 72 -1.62 22.13 -6.63
N GLN A 73 -2.36 21.29 -5.88
CA GLN A 73 -3.29 20.28 -6.41
C GLN A 73 -2.63 19.26 -7.35
N ARG A 74 -1.31 19.07 -7.25
CA ARG A 74 -0.59 18.05 -8.00
C ARG A 74 -0.55 16.75 -7.22
N GLU A 75 -0.75 15.66 -7.96
CA GLU A 75 -0.64 14.31 -7.46
C GLU A 75 0.43 13.56 -8.22
N ARG A 76 0.83 12.41 -7.67
CA ARG A 76 1.85 11.55 -8.27
C ARG A 76 1.45 11.04 -9.66
N THR A 77 0.16 10.85 -9.89
CA THR A 77 -0.41 10.49 -11.19
C THR A 77 -0.31 11.61 -12.23
N ASP A 78 0.00 12.84 -11.81
CA ASP A 78 0.21 13.98 -12.71
C ASP A 78 1.68 14.16 -13.11
N LEU A 79 2.53 13.17 -12.81
CA LEU A 79 3.92 13.16 -13.25
C LEU A 79 3.98 12.84 -14.75
N VAL A 80 4.76 13.63 -15.47
CA VAL A 80 5.00 13.46 -16.90
C VAL A 80 6.50 13.29 -17.09
N ASP A 81 6.89 12.18 -17.70
CA ASP A 81 8.28 11.91 -18.03
C ASP A 81 8.78 12.88 -19.11
N ASN A 82 9.95 13.48 -18.86
CA ASN A 82 10.69 14.19 -19.90
C ASN A 82 11.35 13.18 -20.87
N GLN A 83 11.92 13.69 -21.97
CA GLN A 83 12.55 12.83 -22.98
C GLN A 83 13.65 11.92 -22.41
N GLN A 84 14.45 12.42 -21.44
CA GLN A 84 15.49 11.62 -20.80
C GLN A 84 14.90 10.44 -20.00
N ARG A 85 13.82 10.69 -19.24
CA ARG A 85 13.10 9.65 -18.49
C ARG A 85 12.49 8.61 -19.42
N GLN A 86 11.97 9.02 -20.57
CA GLN A 86 11.44 8.08 -21.58
C GLN A 86 12.53 7.16 -22.14
N LEU A 87 13.76 7.65 -22.32
CA LEU A 87 14.87 6.83 -22.83
C LEU A 87 15.31 5.72 -21.86
N MET A 88 15.13 5.90 -20.55
CA MET A 88 15.46 4.90 -19.53
C MET A 88 14.27 4.04 -19.11
N GLN A 89 13.08 4.27 -19.68
CA GLN A 89 11.82 3.71 -19.21
C GLN A 89 11.82 2.18 -19.19
N GLU A 90 12.20 1.55 -20.32
CA GLU A 90 12.20 0.09 -20.44
C GLU A 90 13.05 -0.54 -19.35
N ARG A 91 14.28 -0.04 -19.17
CA ARG A 91 15.19 -0.59 -18.16
C ARG A 91 14.73 -0.31 -16.72
N VAL A 92 14.16 0.86 -16.44
CA VAL A 92 13.62 1.16 -15.11
C VAL A 92 12.46 0.22 -14.76
N LEU A 93 11.59 -0.10 -15.73
CA LEU A 93 10.49 -1.04 -15.53
C LEU A 93 10.97 -2.48 -15.38
N GLU A 94 11.95 -2.91 -16.16
CA GLU A 94 12.60 -4.22 -15.98
C GLU A 94 13.20 -4.35 -14.57
N ILE A 95 13.99 -3.36 -14.13
CA ILE A 95 14.55 -3.35 -12.78
C ILE A 95 13.43 -3.40 -11.73
N ALA A 96 12.36 -2.62 -11.89
CA ALA A 96 11.23 -2.62 -10.96
C ALA A 96 10.54 -3.99 -10.85
N ALA A 97 10.46 -4.74 -11.97
CA ALA A 97 9.95 -6.11 -11.98
C ALA A 97 10.94 -7.08 -11.31
N GLU A 98 12.23 -6.98 -11.64
CA GLU A 98 13.30 -7.83 -11.09
C GLU A 98 13.42 -7.70 -9.56
N ILE A 99 13.30 -6.50 -9.02
CA ILE A 99 13.30 -6.26 -7.56
C ILE A 99 11.92 -6.53 -6.90
N GLY A 100 10.92 -6.91 -7.70
CA GLY A 100 9.61 -7.35 -7.21
C GLY A 100 8.61 -6.24 -6.84
N LEU A 101 8.85 -4.98 -7.20
CA LEU A 101 7.88 -3.90 -6.95
C LEU A 101 6.57 -4.07 -7.73
N LEU A 102 6.61 -4.83 -8.82
CA LEU A 102 5.47 -5.14 -9.68
C LEU A 102 4.90 -6.54 -9.44
N ASN A 103 5.43 -7.30 -8.49
CA ASN A 103 4.95 -8.64 -8.21
C ASN A 103 3.69 -8.62 -7.33
N ALA A 104 2.89 -9.68 -7.44
CA ALA A 104 1.86 -9.95 -6.46
C ALA A 104 2.49 -10.32 -5.12
N ILE A 105 1.97 -9.75 -4.04
CA ILE A 105 2.39 -10.01 -2.67
C ILE A 105 1.22 -10.67 -1.93
N PRO A 106 1.21 -12.02 -1.80
CA PRO A 106 0.14 -12.73 -1.12
C PRO A 106 0.31 -12.68 0.41
N PRO A 107 -0.79 -12.80 1.17
CA PRO A 107 -0.72 -12.97 2.62
C PRO A 107 -0.01 -14.28 2.98
N GLN A 108 0.80 -14.27 4.03
CA GLN A 108 1.52 -15.45 4.52
C GLN A 108 0.79 -16.12 5.70
N LEU A 109 0.01 -15.36 6.48
CA LEU A 109 -0.81 -15.89 7.56
C LEU A 109 -2.23 -16.16 7.08
N THR A 110 -2.89 -17.15 7.68
CA THR A 110 -4.30 -17.44 7.40
C THR A 110 -5.25 -16.63 8.28
N HIS A 111 -4.76 -16.00 9.35
CA HIS A 111 -5.55 -15.18 10.27
C HIS A 111 -4.75 -13.97 10.76
N TYR A 112 -5.42 -12.82 10.78
CA TYR A 112 -4.91 -11.55 11.27
C TYR A 112 -5.87 -10.97 12.31
N GLU A 113 -5.37 -10.17 13.24
CA GLU A 113 -6.25 -9.43 14.16
C GLU A 113 -6.89 -8.23 13.44
N SER A 114 -6.15 -7.58 12.53
CA SER A 114 -6.63 -6.40 11.80
C SER A 114 -6.41 -6.52 10.30
N GLY A 115 -7.47 -6.28 9.52
CA GLY A 115 -7.41 -5.96 8.10
C GLY A 115 -7.42 -4.45 7.91
N ILE A 116 -6.59 -3.93 7.00
CA ILE A 116 -6.46 -2.51 6.71
C ILE A 116 -6.70 -2.27 5.21
N CYS A 117 -7.65 -1.39 4.89
CA CYS A 117 -7.82 -0.81 3.57
C CYS A 117 -7.25 0.60 3.58
N LEU A 118 -6.09 0.80 2.93
CA LEU A 118 -5.43 2.11 2.87
C LEU A 118 -6.16 3.06 1.91
N GLY A 119 -6.20 4.35 2.25
CA GLY A 119 -6.77 5.42 1.43
C GLY A 119 -5.98 5.71 0.15
N ALA A 120 -6.71 6.05 -0.91
CA ALA A 120 -6.18 6.45 -2.22
C ALA A 120 -7.30 7.11 -3.06
N PHE A 121 -7.11 7.18 -4.38
CA PHE A 121 -8.19 7.49 -5.32
C PHE A 121 -9.25 6.38 -5.35
N LEU A 122 -10.44 6.67 -5.87
CA LEU A 122 -11.59 5.76 -5.89
C LEU A 122 -11.25 4.38 -6.47
N SER A 123 -10.56 4.35 -7.61
CA SER A 123 -10.16 3.13 -8.31
C SER A 123 -9.25 2.26 -7.44
N ASP A 124 -8.24 2.86 -6.81
CA ASP A 124 -7.31 2.18 -5.91
C ASP A 124 -7.98 1.68 -4.63
N VAL A 125 -8.89 2.46 -4.04
CA VAL A 125 -9.66 2.02 -2.85
C VAL A 125 -10.51 0.80 -3.19
N ARG A 126 -11.19 0.81 -4.34
CA ARG A 126 -11.94 -0.35 -4.83
C ARG A 126 -11.04 -1.56 -5.06
N ALA A 127 -9.87 -1.37 -5.67
CA ALA A 127 -8.91 -2.44 -5.89
C ALA A 127 -8.41 -3.06 -4.56
N ARG A 128 -8.05 -2.22 -3.58
CA ARG A 128 -7.60 -2.67 -2.25
C ARG A 128 -8.69 -3.43 -1.49
N LEU A 129 -9.93 -2.93 -1.50
CA LEU A 129 -11.04 -3.63 -0.88
C LEU A 129 -11.32 -4.97 -1.57
N THR A 130 -11.23 -5.01 -2.90
CA THR A 130 -11.36 -6.26 -3.68
C THR A 130 -10.30 -7.25 -3.27
N LEU A 131 -9.05 -6.81 -3.11
CA LEU A 131 -7.95 -7.66 -2.68
C LEU A 131 -8.19 -8.30 -1.30
N LEU A 132 -8.69 -7.52 -0.32
CA LEU A 132 -9.08 -8.06 1.00
C LEU A 132 -10.23 -9.06 0.90
N VAL A 133 -11.24 -8.77 0.07
CA VAL A 133 -12.37 -9.68 -0.17
C VAL A 133 -11.91 -10.98 -0.83
N ASP A 134 -11.00 -10.90 -1.79
CA ASP A 134 -10.48 -12.08 -2.49
C ASP A 134 -9.54 -12.90 -1.60
N ALA A 135 -8.72 -12.26 -0.76
CA ALA A 135 -8.00 -12.94 0.30
C ALA A 135 -8.97 -13.66 1.25
N TRP A 136 -10.08 -13.01 1.62
CA TRP A 136 -11.12 -13.65 2.44
C TRP A 136 -11.71 -14.90 1.78
N LYS A 137 -12.05 -14.82 0.49
CA LYS A 137 -12.56 -15.98 -0.26
C LYS A 137 -11.55 -17.13 -0.31
N GLN A 138 -10.24 -16.82 -0.26
CA GLN A 138 -9.16 -17.80 -0.25
C GLN A 138 -8.86 -18.41 1.13
N GLY A 139 -9.63 -18.06 2.16
CA GLY A 139 -9.50 -18.63 3.50
C GLY A 139 -8.74 -17.75 4.50
N ILE A 140 -8.26 -16.57 4.07
CA ILE A 140 -7.64 -15.59 4.95
C ILE A 140 -8.72 -14.93 5.81
N ARG A 141 -8.45 -14.68 7.09
CA ARG A 141 -9.43 -14.08 8.01
C ARG A 141 -8.83 -12.92 8.76
N PHE A 142 -9.68 -11.96 9.13
CA PHE A 142 -9.32 -10.91 10.07
C PHE A 142 -10.48 -10.54 10.98
N ASP A 143 -10.16 -10.15 12.21
CA ASP A 143 -11.17 -9.93 13.26
C ASP A 143 -11.84 -8.56 13.15
N SER A 144 -11.12 -7.55 12.67
CA SER A 144 -11.60 -6.19 12.43
C SER A 144 -11.10 -5.66 11.09
N LEU A 145 -11.86 -4.74 10.47
CA LEU A 145 -11.49 -4.05 9.25
C LEU A 145 -11.41 -2.54 9.49
N TYR A 146 -10.27 -1.94 9.18
CA TYR A 146 -10.04 -0.51 9.31
C TYR A 146 -9.82 0.11 7.94
N PHE A 147 -10.55 1.18 7.65
CA PHE A 147 -10.32 2.05 6.51
C PHE A 147 -9.46 3.23 6.98
N LEU A 148 -8.19 3.24 6.57
CA LEU A 148 -7.23 4.26 6.98
C LEU A 148 -7.17 5.37 5.93
N THR A 149 -7.68 6.55 6.28
CA THR A 149 -7.80 7.70 5.38
C THR A 149 -7.44 8.98 6.11
N GLY A 150 -7.28 10.06 5.34
CA GLY A 150 -7.05 11.38 5.88
C GLY A 150 -7.98 12.42 5.28
N GLU A 151 -7.93 13.63 5.83
CA GLU A 151 -8.61 14.83 5.32
C GLU A 151 -8.00 15.32 3.98
N ARG A 152 -8.01 14.45 2.97
CA ARG A 152 -7.68 14.76 1.58
C ARG A 152 -8.97 15.08 0.85
N TYR A 153 -9.12 16.33 0.39
CA TYR A 153 -10.21 16.69 -0.50
C TYR A 153 -10.11 15.93 -1.83
N LEU A 154 -11.26 15.43 -2.30
CA LEU A 154 -11.39 14.80 -3.60
C LEU A 154 -11.15 15.82 -4.70
N ARG A 155 -10.43 15.42 -5.74
CA ARG A 155 -10.14 16.29 -6.87
C ARG A 155 -11.39 16.40 -7.74
N LYS A 156 -11.94 17.60 -7.84
CA LYS A 156 -13.09 17.91 -8.71
C LYS A 156 -12.56 18.54 -10.01
N GLY A 157 -12.69 17.85 -11.15
CA GLY A 157 -12.28 18.38 -12.45
C GLY A 157 -12.43 17.38 -13.61
N PRO A 158 -12.46 17.86 -14.87
CA PRO A 158 -12.54 16.98 -16.04
C PRO A 158 -11.39 15.96 -16.05
N GLY A 159 -11.73 14.68 -16.20
CA GLY A 159 -10.76 13.57 -16.23
C GLY A 159 -10.25 13.11 -14.86
N GLN A 160 -10.75 13.65 -13.75
CA GLN A 160 -10.46 13.16 -12.40
C GLN A 160 -11.36 11.97 -12.06
N GLN A 161 -10.80 10.93 -11.46
CA GLN A 161 -11.49 9.64 -11.22
C GLN A 161 -12.29 9.60 -9.90
N ASP A 162 -12.22 10.65 -9.08
CA ASP A 162 -12.86 10.73 -7.76
C ASP A 162 -14.25 11.41 -7.83
N ASP A 163 -14.93 11.46 -8.97
CA ASP A 163 -16.26 12.10 -9.05
C ASP A 163 -17.40 11.20 -8.54
N PHE A 164 -18.51 11.84 -8.18
CA PHE A 164 -19.67 11.17 -7.58
C PHE A 164 -20.40 10.23 -8.54
N GLU A 165 -20.40 10.50 -9.84
CA GLU A 165 -21.00 9.60 -10.84
C GLU A 165 -20.16 8.34 -10.98
N ALA A 166 -18.84 8.46 -11.00
CA ALA A 166 -17.93 7.32 -11.03
C ALA A 166 -18.06 6.44 -9.76
N LEU A 167 -18.24 7.08 -8.60
CA LEU A 167 -18.56 6.39 -7.34
C LEU A 167 -19.88 5.62 -7.46
N CYS A 168 -20.94 6.24 -7.98
CA CYS A 168 -22.26 5.63 -8.04
C CYS A 168 -22.45 4.67 -9.23
N ASN A 169 -21.45 4.48 -10.09
CA ASN A 169 -21.55 3.62 -11.27
C ASN A 169 -21.10 2.17 -10.97
N PRO A 170 -22.01 1.19 -10.97
CA PRO A 170 -21.67 -0.21 -10.69
C PRO A 170 -20.71 -0.81 -11.73
N ALA A 171 -20.73 -0.34 -12.98
CA ALA A 171 -19.87 -0.86 -14.04
C ALA A 171 -18.38 -0.50 -13.84
N LEU A 172 -18.09 0.47 -12.97
CA LEU A 172 -16.73 0.87 -12.60
C LEU A 172 -16.27 0.25 -11.27
N SER A 173 -17.07 -0.65 -10.69
CA SER A 173 -16.76 -1.33 -9.44
C SER A 173 -16.36 -2.79 -9.72
N PRO A 174 -15.18 -3.24 -9.27
CA PRO A 174 -14.80 -4.65 -9.36
C PRO A 174 -15.64 -5.56 -8.46
N LEU A 175 -16.22 -5.00 -7.38
CA LEU A 175 -17.16 -5.70 -6.51
C LEU A 175 -18.61 -5.33 -6.87
N PRO A 176 -19.53 -6.30 -6.86
CA PRO A 176 -20.95 -6.02 -7.10
C PRO A 176 -21.50 -5.06 -6.05
N PHE A 177 -22.48 -4.25 -6.42
CA PHE A 177 -23.23 -3.43 -5.47
C PHE A 177 -24.27 -4.30 -4.76
N LYS A 178 -24.52 -4.04 -3.47
CA LYS A 178 -25.62 -4.67 -2.74
C LYS A 178 -26.93 -4.35 -3.45
N ALA A 179 -27.76 -5.37 -3.66
CA ALA A 179 -29.08 -5.18 -4.27
C ALA A 179 -29.98 -4.20 -3.48
N THR A 180 -29.72 -4.05 -2.17
CA THR A 180 -30.43 -3.12 -1.28
C THR A 180 -29.80 -1.73 -1.21
N TRP A 181 -28.68 -1.48 -1.89
CA TRP A 181 -28.04 -0.18 -1.87
C TRP A 181 -28.86 0.82 -2.67
N ILE A 182 -29.17 1.95 -2.05
CA ILE A 182 -29.91 3.04 -2.67
C ILE A 182 -28.91 4.15 -2.94
N ARG A 183 -28.82 4.55 -4.21
CA ARG A 183 -27.98 5.68 -4.62
C ARG A 183 -28.36 6.92 -3.81
N PRO A 184 -27.45 7.52 -3.03
CA PRO A 184 -27.76 8.71 -2.27
C PRO A 184 -28.01 9.90 -3.20
N ASP A 185 -28.86 10.84 -2.77
CA ASP A 185 -28.98 12.13 -3.46
C ASP A 185 -27.64 12.88 -3.29
N PRO A 186 -26.99 13.30 -4.39
CA PRO A 186 -25.72 14.02 -4.34
C PRO A 186 -25.75 15.28 -3.48
N ASN A 187 -26.91 15.88 -3.25
CA ASN A 187 -27.06 17.06 -2.40
C ASN A 187 -27.25 16.72 -0.91
N SER A 188 -27.47 15.44 -0.59
CA SER A 188 -27.80 14.97 0.76
C SER A 188 -26.63 14.28 1.47
N VAL A 189 -25.57 13.95 0.75
CA VAL A 189 -24.42 13.20 1.28
C VAL A 189 -23.14 14.01 1.14
N ALA A 190 -22.34 14.01 2.21
CA ALA A 190 -20.97 14.52 2.12
C ALA A 190 -20.18 13.61 1.18
N TYR A 191 -19.56 14.20 0.16
CA TYR A 191 -18.63 13.53 -0.74
C TYR A 191 -17.54 14.54 -1.12
N GLU A 192 -16.78 14.94 -0.11
CA GLU A 192 -15.77 15.98 -0.24
C GLU A 192 -14.38 15.45 0.02
N THR A 193 -14.26 14.41 0.84
CA THR A 193 -12.99 13.85 1.28
C THR A 193 -12.83 12.38 0.90
N GLU A 194 -11.59 11.90 0.93
CA GLU A 194 -11.28 10.47 0.81
C GLU A 194 -12.00 9.64 1.87
N TYR A 195 -12.22 10.20 3.07
CA TYR A 195 -13.00 9.56 4.13
C TYR A 195 -14.46 9.30 3.72
N ASP A 196 -15.12 10.32 3.18
CA ASP A 196 -16.50 10.20 2.70
C ASP A 196 -16.60 9.15 1.58
N MET A 197 -15.63 9.18 0.65
CA MET A 197 -15.55 8.25 -0.46
C MET A 197 -15.40 6.80 0.01
N MET A 198 -14.47 6.52 0.93
CA MET A 198 -14.25 5.15 1.42
C MET A 198 -15.47 4.60 2.16
N ARG A 199 -16.17 5.45 2.92
CA ARG A 199 -17.43 5.07 3.58
C ARG A 199 -18.49 4.66 2.57
N LEU A 200 -18.72 5.46 1.54
CA LEU A 200 -19.67 5.14 0.49
C LEU A 200 -19.27 3.89 -0.30
N VAL A 201 -17.98 3.69 -0.55
CA VAL A 201 -17.48 2.45 -1.16
C VAL A 201 -17.81 1.23 -0.29
N TRP A 202 -17.66 1.30 1.04
CA TRP A 202 -18.04 0.18 1.90
C TRP A 202 -19.56 -0.06 1.96
N GLU A 203 -20.34 1.03 1.99
CA GLU A 203 -21.80 0.95 2.04
C GLU A 203 -22.38 0.30 0.78
N GLN A 204 -21.77 0.53 -0.39
CA GLN A 204 -22.25 0.02 -1.67
C GLN A 204 -21.91 -1.45 -1.94
N VAL A 205 -20.73 -1.94 -1.55
CA VAL A 205 -20.22 -3.23 -2.06
C VAL A 205 -20.81 -4.44 -1.36
N GLU A 206 -21.20 -5.45 -2.14
CA GLU A 206 -21.51 -6.77 -1.63
C GLU A 206 -20.22 -7.55 -1.36
N ILE A 207 -20.14 -8.13 -0.16
CA ILE A 207 -19.01 -8.94 0.32
C ILE A 207 -19.52 -10.32 0.75
N PRO A 208 -18.64 -11.34 0.90
CA PRO A 208 -19.04 -12.67 1.34
C PRO A 208 -19.88 -12.64 2.63
N THR A 209 -20.94 -13.45 2.70
CA THR A 209 -21.86 -13.47 3.85
C THR A 209 -21.16 -13.78 5.17
N ASP A 210 -20.17 -14.65 5.17
CA ASP A 210 -19.38 -14.98 6.36
C ASP A 210 -18.47 -13.82 6.78
N MET A 211 -17.90 -13.08 5.82
CA MET A 211 -17.18 -11.83 6.07
C MET A 211 -18.09 -10.77 6.69
N ALA A 212 -19.25 -10.51 6.07
CA ALA A 212 -20.24 -9.55 6.58
C ALA A 212 -20.70 -9.91 7.99
N LYS A 213 -20.94 -11.19 8.27
CA LYS A 213 -21.32 -11.67 9.60
C LYS A 213 -20.21 -11.46 10.62
N THR A 214 -18.96 -11.76 10.25
CA THR A 214 -17.81 -11.63 11.14
C THR A 214 -17.49 -10.17 11.47
N LEU A 215 -17.63 -9.29 10.48
CA LEU A 215 -17.26 -7.87 10.59
C LEU A 215 -18.43 -6.94 10.95
N LYS A 216 -19.61 -7.47 11.25
CA LYS A 216 -20.88 -6.70 11.40
C LYS A 216 -20.74 -5.41 12.22
N ASP A 217 -20.00 -5.48 13.33
CA ASP A 217 -19.77 -4.35 14.25
C ASP A 217 -18.27 -4.07 14.43
N ARG A 218 -17.45 -4.48 13.45
CA ARG A 218 -15.98 -4.44 13.51
C ARG A 218 -15.39 -3.82 12.24
N VAL A 219 -16.13 -2.89 11.65
CA VAL A 219 -15.65 -2.06 10.55
C VAL A 219 -15.55 -0.62 11.03
N PHE A 220 -14.36 -0.06 10.87
CA PHE A 220 -13.97 1.20 11.45
C PHE A 220 -13.36 2.09 10.38
N PHE A 221 -13.53 3.41 10.53
CA PHE A 221 -12.95 4.41 9.65
C PHE A 221 -12.09 5.34 10.49
N VAL A 222 -10.85 5.56 10.06
CA VAL A 222 -9.89 6.48 10.67
C VAL A 222 -9.78 7.69 9.76
N ASN A 223 -9.98 8.89 10.30
CA ASN A 223 -9.80 10.14 9.55
C ASN A 223 -8.63 10.92 10.14
N ALA A 224 -7.42 10.73 9.60
CA ALA A 224 -6.26 11.49 10.04
C ALA A 224 -6.47 12.99 9.74
N PRO A 225 -6.33 13.87 10.74
CA PRO A 225 -6.52 15.30 10.53
C PRO A 225 -5.39 15.87 9.69
N LYS A 226 -5.69 16.90 8.89
CA LYS A 226 -4.66 17.63 8.17
C LYS A 226 -3.74 18.36 9.15
N GLY A 227 -2.46 18.00 9.15
CA GLY A 227 -1.41 18.72 9.87
C GLY A 227 -0.90 19.95 9.09
N ASN A 228 0.40 20.22 9.23
CA ASN A 228 1.06 21.32 8.51
C ASN A 228 1.24 21.07 7.00
N PHE A 229 0.99 19.84 6.55
CA PHE A 229 1.11 19.45 5.15
C PHE A 229 -0.21 19.61 4.39
N PRO A 230 -0.18 19.70 3.04
CA PRO A 230 -1.40 19.83 2.24
C PRO A 230 -2.45 18.73 2.48
N ARG A 231 -1.98 17.52 2.85
CA ARG A 231 -2.80 16.38 3.26
C ARG A 231 -2.04 15.46 4.22
N PRO A 232 -2.74 14.62 5.01
CA PRO A 232 -2.11 13.57 5.82
C PRO A 232 -1.33 12.57 4.98
N SER A 233 -0.23 12.07 5.53
CA SER A 233 0.58 10.98 4.98
C SER A 233 0.07 9.61 5.42
N THR A 234 0.55 8.55 4.78
CA THR A 234 0.32 7.16 5.24
C THR A 234 0.76 6.95 6.68
N ALA A 235 1.84 7.63 7.12
CA ALA A 235 2.29 7.52 8.50
C ALA A 235 1.28 8.15 9.47
N ASP A 236 0.70 9.29 9.10
CA ASP A 236 -0.32 9.97 9.91
C ASP A 236 -1.58 9.10 10.08
N THR A 237 -1.99 8.36 9.05
CA THR A 237 -3.16 7.48 9.14
C THR A 237 -2.91 6.26 10.04
N TYR A 238 -1.71 5.67 10.03
CA TYR A 238 -1.33 4.64 11.00
C TYR A 238 -1.24 5.19 12.42
N VAL A 239 -0.66 6.37 12.62
CA VAL A 239 -0.59 7.02 13.94
C VAL A 239 -2.00 7.29 14.47
N GLN A 240 -2.88 7.86 13.64
CA GLN A 240 -4.25 8.15 14.03
C GLN A 240 -5.01 6.87 14.39
N TRP A 241 -4.81 5.78 13.64
CA TRP A 241 -5.40 4.48 13.95
C TRP A 241 -5.02 3.97 15.34
N LEU A 242 -3.74 4.02 15.68
CA LEU A 242 -3.26 3.62 17.00
C LEU A 242 -3.86 4.48 18.12
N LEU A 243 -4.02 5.78 17.88
CA LEU A 243 -4.58 6.73 18.84
C LEU A 243 -6.08 6.51 19.05
N ASP A 244 -6.85 6.37 17.98
CA ASP A 244 -8.32 6.28 18.03
C ASP A 244 -8.80 4.97 18.64
N TYR A 245 -8.09 3.87 18.36
CA TYR A 245 -8.55 2.52 18.69
C TYR A 245 -7.72 1.81 19.76
N GLN A 246 -6.68 2.46 20.30
CA GLN A 246 -5.80 1.92 21.35
C GLN A 246 -5.33 0.49 21.03
N CYS A 247 -4.92 0.27 19.78
CA CYS A 247 -4.63 -1.06 19.28
C CYS A 247 -3.53 -1.74 20.09
N THR A 248 -3.77 -3.02 20.41
CA THR A 248 -2.75 -3.88 21.03
C THR A 248 -1.82 -4.45 19.96
N PRO A 249 -0.56 -4.77 20.30
CA PRO A 249 0.35 -5.52 19.44
C PRO A 249 -0.31 -6.79 18.87
N GLY A 250 -0.10 -7.06 17.57
CA GLY A 250 -0.84 -8.10 16.87
C GLY A 250 -0.44 -8.28 15.40
N THR A 251 -1.20 -9.13 14.70
CA THR A 251 -1.02 -9.39 13.26
C THR A 251 -1.94 -8.50 12.43
N VAL A 252 -1.36 -7.87 11.39
CA VAL A 252 -2.03 -6.88 10.56
C VAL A 252 -1.83 -7.23 9.09
N VAL A 253 -2.92 -7.26 8.33
CA VAL A 253 -2.86 -7.34 6.86
C VAL A 253 -3.35 -6.01 6.26
N ALA A 254 -2.51 -5.35 5.47
CA ALA A 254 -2.86 -4.12 4.78
C ALA A 254 -2.95 -4.35 3.27
N ALA A 255 -4.02 -3.90 2.62
CA ALA A 255 -4.12 -3.95 1.17
C ALA A 255 -3.57 -2.69 0.51
N SER A 256 -2.68 -2.91 -0.46
CA SER A 256 -2.02 -1.91 -1.28
C SER A 256 -2.29 -2.14 -2.77
N THR A 257 -1.79 -1.23 -3.60
CA THR A 257 -1.67 -1.36 -5.05
C THR A 257 -0.22 -1.67 -5.47
N PRO A 258 0.02 -2.14 -6.71
CA PRO A 258 1.36 -2.33 -7.25
C PRO A 258 2.24 -1.07 -7.12
N LEU A 259 3.57 -1.25 -7.10
CA LEU A 259 4.60 -0.22 -6.85
C LEU A 259 4.57 0.52 -5.51
N VAL A 260 3.45 0.61 -4.79
CA VAL A 260 3.41 1.38 -3.53
C VAL A 260 3.42 0.51 -2.29
N TRP A 261 3.20 -0.79 -2.45
CA TRP A 261 3.13 -1.73 -1.34
C TRP A 261 4.41 -1.70 -0.48
N SER A 262 5.58 -1.62 -1.09
CA SER A 262 6.86 -1.64 -0.37
C SER A 262 7.05 -0.37 0.46
N GLN A 263 6.67 0.78 -0.09
CA GLN A 263 6.69 2.05 0.64
C GLN A 263 5.69 2.03 1.80
N GLN A 264 4.49 1.50 1.59
CA GLN A 264 3.46 1.41 2.61
C GLN A 264 3.80 0.40 3.71
N GLN A 265 4.46 -0.71 3.34
CA GLN A 265 5.04 -1.69 4.28
C GLN A 265 6.08 -1.02 5.17
N LEU A 266 7.08 -0.35 4.58
CA LEU A 266 8.15 0.32 5.34
C LEU A 266 7.62 1.42 6.28
N VAL A 267 6.65 2.21 5.82
CA VAL A 267 5.97 3.20 6.69
C VAL A 267 5.26 2.51 7.85
N GLY A 268 4.49 1.47 7.56
CA GLY A 268 3.73 0.74 8.57
C GLY A 268 4.65 0.09 9.60
N GLU A 269 5.70 -0.63 9.17
CA GLU A 269 6.71 -1.22 10.05
C GLU A 269 7.35 -0.17 10.96
N ARG A 270 7.72 1.00 10.42
CA ARG A 270 8.32 2.09 11.20
C ARG A 270 7.36 2.65 12.25
N VAL A 271 6.08 2.84 11.90
CA VAL A 271 5.08 3.45 12.80
C VAL A 271 4.60 2.45 13.85
N LEU A 272 4.32 1.22 13.44
CA LEU A 272 3.80 0.18 14.33
C LEU A 272 4.90 -0.39 15.23
N GLY A 273 6.14 -0.46 14.73
CA GLY A 273 7.27 -1.04 15.45
C GLY A 273 7.23 -2.58 15.50
N PRO A 274 8.25 -3.21 16.11
CA PRO A 274 8.47 -4.66 16.06
C PRO A 274 7.41 -5.48 16.82
N GLN A 275 6.57 -4.82 17.62
CA GLN A 275 5.49 -5.48 18.35
C GLN A 275 4.29 -5.85 17.46
N PHE A 276 4.18 -5.27 16.26
CA PHE A 276 3.19 -5.68 15.27
C PHE A 276 3.85 -6.51 14.17
N HIS A 277 3.13 -7.51 13.68
CA HIS A 277 3.47 -8.24 12.46
C HIS A 277 2.60 -7.71 11.32
N LEU A 278 3.15 -6.80 10.51
CA LEU A 278 2.47 -6.22 9.37
C LEU A 278 2.81 -6.96 8.08
N GLU A 279 1.78 -7.32 7.31
CA GLU A 279 1.91 -7.78 5.92
C GLU A 279 1.10 -6.88 5.00
N THR A 280 1.80 -6.18 4.10
CA THR A 280 1.15 -5.43 3.02
C THR A 280 1.00 -6.32 1.80
N ILE A 281 -0.24 -6.68 1.47
CA ILE A 281 -0.58 -7.48 0.29
C ILE A 281 -0.87 -6.58 -0.92
N ALA A 282 -0.56 -7.08 -2.10
CA ALA A 282 -0.80 -6.38 -3.37
C ALA A 282 -1.04 -7.38 -4.49
N SER A 283 -1.88 -7.01 -5.46
CA SER A 283 -1.95 -7.73 -6.74
C SER A 283 -0.77 -7.36 -7.62
N ALA A 284 -0.45 -8.21 -8.60
CA ALA A 284 0.32 -7.78 -9.75
C ALA A 284 -0.51 -6.80 -10.60
N PRO A 285 0.12 -5.85 -11.32
CA PRO A 285 -0.62 -4.98 -12.23
C PRO A 285 -1.21 -5.79 -13.38
N THR A 286 -2.43 -5.47 -13.78
CA THR A 286 -3.02 -5.95 -15.03
C THR A 286 -2.29 -5.37 -16.23
N ASP A 287 -2.42 -5.98 -17.42
CA ASP A 287 -1.84 -5.41 -18.65
C ASP A 287 -2.34 -3.98 -18.93
N ALA A 288 -3.59 -3.69 -18.60
CA ALA A 288 -4.16 -2.35 -18.75
C ALA A 288 -3.47 -1.36 -17.81
N GLU A 289 -3.34 -1.70 -16.51
CA GLU A 289 -2.63 -0.86 -15.55
C GLU A 289 -1.15 -0.72 -15.91
N PHE A 290 -0.51 -1.81 -16.35
CA PHE A 290 0.85 -1.83 -16.89
C PHE A 290 1.04 -0.76 -17.97
N ASN A 291 0.16 -0.78 -18.97
CA ASN A 291 0.24 0.13 -20.11
C ASN A 291 -0.19 1.57 -19.78
N THR A 292 -1.15 1.76 -18.87
CA THR A 292 -1.65 3.10 -18.52
C THR A 292 -0.71 3.83 -17.57
N TYR A 293 -0.31 3.18 -16.47
CA TYR A 293 0.42 3.82 -15.39
C TYR A 293 1.93 3.66 -15.51
N PHE A 294 2.40 2.49 -15.91
CA PHE A 294 3.82 2.18 -15.78
C PHE A 294 4.58 2.48 -17.07
N LYS A 295 3.98 2.19 -18.23
CA LYS A 295 4.54 2.51 -19.56
C LYS A 295 4.65 4.00 -19.87
N ASN A 296 4.15 4.91 -19.02
CA ASN A 296 4.30 6.36 -19.25
C ASN A 296 4.92 7.09 -18.06
N SER A 297 5.38 6.37 -17.03
CA SER A 297 5.74 7.02 -15.78
C SER A 297 6.90 6.35 -15.05
N THR A 298 8.06 6.37 -15.70
CA THR A 298 9.38 6.15 -15.08
C THR A 298 9.52 6.97 -13.80
N SER A 299 9.07 8.22 -13.81
CA SER A 299 9.10 9.11 -12.65
C SER A 299 8.29 8.57 -11.47
N ILE A 300 7.19 7.84 -11.72
CA ILE A 300 6.40 7.20 -10.66
C ILE A 300 7.22 6.09 -10.00
N VAL A 301 7.89 5.23 -10.78
CA VAL A 301 8.75 4.17 -10.22
C VAL A 301 9.87 4.76 -9.36
N LEU A 302 10.60 5.74 -9.90
CA LEU A 302 11.71 6.38 -9.20
C LEU A 302 11.26 7.14 -7.94
N ASP A 303 10.09 7.77 -7.98
CA ASP A 303 9.46 8.39 -6.80
C ASP A 303 9.15 7.36 -5.70
N THR A 304 8.64 6.16 -6.05
CA THR A 304 8.48 5.05 -5.09
C THR A 304 9.82 4.69 -4.48
N VAL A 305 10.84 4.44 -5.31
CA VAL A 305 12.15 3.98 -4.82
C VAL A 305 12.74 5.02 -3.87
N ALA A 306 12.73 6.29 -4.25
CA ALA A 306 13.20 7.37 -3.39
C ALA A 306 12.48 7.37 -2.02
N LYS A 307 11.15 7.19 -2.01
CA LYS A 307 10.38 7.11 -0.75
C LYS A 307 10.76 5.88 0.07
N CYS A 308 10.93 4.71 -0.53
CA CYS A 308 11.38 3.52 0.18
C CYS A 308 12.76 3.74 0.83
N LEU A 309 13.73 4.29 0.09
CA LEU A 309 15.07 4.58 0.64
C LEU A 309 15.00 5.58 1.81
N PHE A 310 14.13 6.60 1.70
CA PHE A 310 13.90 7.53 2.80
C PHE A 310 13.32 6.83 4.03
N GLU A 311 12.29 6.00 3.88
CA GLU A 311 11.73 5.26 5.03
C GLU A 311 12.75 4.31 5.66
N ILE A 312 13.57 3.62 4.86
CA ILE A 312 14.68 2.79 5.35
C ILE A 312 15.65 3.62 6.20
N SER A 313 15.97 4.86 5.78
CA SER A 313 16.86 5.75 6.54
C SER A 313 16.29 6.20 7.90
N LEU A 314 14.97 6.09 8.08
CA LEU A 314 14.28 6.46 9.32
C LEU A 314 14.09 5.27 10.26
N ILE A 315 14.16 4.03 9.76
CA ILE A 315 14.10 2.83 10.60
C ILE A 315 15.42 2.75 11.36
N LYS A 316 15.34 2.95 12.68
CA LYS A 316 16.52 2.82 13.56
C LYS A 316 16.94 1.36 13.60
N ASN A 317 18.22 1.12 13.34
CA ASN A 317 18.87 -0.17 13.61
C ASN A 317 18.92 -0.46 15.11
#